data_AF-K6GP55-F1
#
_entry.id   AF-K6GP55-F1
#
_cell.length_a   1.000
_cell.length_b   1.000
_cell.length_c   1.000
_cell.angle_alpha   90.00
_cell.angle_beta   90.00
_cell.angle_gamma   90.00
#
_symmetry.space_group_name_H-M   'P 1'
#
loop_
_entity.id
_entity.type
_entity.pdbx_description
1 polymer ?
#
loop_
_entity_poly.entity_id
_entity_poly.type
_entity_poly.pdbx_seq_one_letter_code
_entity_poly.pdbx_strand_id
1 'polypeptide(L)'
;MGERFVAACERLAGRIAPRATKVLGVFVMLAAIKLGILVFMGLDMLLPDPPAPVATAPRLPVAPLPGPLAGPAPVLAQQNPLPPATVPQNATPPAPTPSSPDVNALLKRQDELDQREQSLKTLEAELNNRMAKLKDMETSIKSMLEEAKGMKDQKLKHLIDVYSNMNAKQAAKVLETLDNTIAVKILAGMRGRQAGDVLNNMEAKKAAGLTEMLTSMQLPPQAE
;
A
#
# COMPACT_ATOMS: atom_id res chain seq x y z
N MET A 1 45.08 34.04 -45.15
CA MET A 1 45.04 34.23 -43.67
C MET A 1 44.28 33.12 -42.92
N GLY A 2 43.46 32.28 -43.56
CA GLY A 2 42.62 31.29 -42.86
C GLY A 2 43.30 30.02 -42.33
N GLU A 3 44.32 29.47 -43.00
CA GLU A 3 44.85 28.13 -42.66
C GLU A 3 45.49 28.04 -41.26
N ARG A 4 46.06 29.14 -40.76
CA ARG A 4 46.64 29.18 -39.41
C ARG A 4 45.58 29.16 -38.29
N PHE A 5 44.32 29.49 -38.60
CA PHE A 5 43.19 29.38 -37.68
C PHE A 5 42.60 27.96 -37.69
N VAL A 6 42.46 27.34 -38.86
CA VAL A 6 41.98 25.95 -38.99
C VAL A 6 42.90 24.99 -38.21
N ALA A 7 44.22 25.10 -38.41
CA ALA A 7 45.21 24.29 -37.69
C ALA A 7 45.25 24.54 -36.16
N ALA A 8 44.71 25.68 -35.69
CA ALA A 8 44.59 25.96 -34.25
C ALA A 8 43.32 25.33 -33.65
N CYS A 9 42.20 25.34 -34.36
CA CYS A 9 40.97 24.67 -33.95
C CYS A 9 41.12 23.14 -33.88
N GLU A 10 41.78 22.54 -34.88
CA GLU A 10 41.92 21.07 -34.95
C GLU A 10 42.81 20.51 -33.82
N ARG A 11 43.84 21.25 -33.42
CA ARG A 11 44.73 20.90 -32.28
C ARG A 11 44.07 21.04 -30.90
N LEU A 12 42.89 21.67 -30.81
CA LEU A 12 42.14 21.78 -29.56
C LEU A 12 41.14 20.62 -29.36
N ALA A 13 40.65 20.01 -30.45
CA ALA A 13 39.77 18.85 -30.38
C ALA A 13 40.49 17.56 -29.93
N GLY A 14 41.78 17.42 -30.27
CA GLY A 14 42.56 16.18 -30.06
C GLY A 14 43.05 15.88 -28.64
N ARG A 15 42.68 16.66 -27.60
CA ARG A 15 43.17 16.46 -26.22
C ARG A 15 42.07 16.25 -25.16
N ILE A 16 40.84 15.97 -25.57
CA ILE A 16 39.78 15.56 -24.65
C ILE A 16 40.06 14.13 -24.17
N ALA A 17 40.75 14.00 -23.03
CA ALA A 17 41.04 12.71 -22.42
C ALA A 17 39.74 11.91 -22.21
N PRO A 18 39.75 10.56 -22.31
CA PRO A 18 38.54 9.73 -22.21
C PRO A 18 37.80 9.83 -20.87
N ARG A 19 38.40 10.48 -19.86
CA ARG A 19 37.76 10.86 -18.60
C ARG A 19 36.88 12.11 -18.73
N ALA A 20 37.26 13.10 -19.54
CA ALA A 20 36.51 14.35 -19.70
C ALA A 20 35.18 14.14 -20.45
N THR A 21 35.15 13.35 -21.52
CA THR A 21 33.90 12.98 -22.21
C THR A 21 32.95 12.19 -21.31
N LYS A 22 33.48 11.30 -20.46
CA LYS A 22 32.69 10.58 -19.45
C LYS A 22 32.12 11.52 -18.39
N VAL A 23 32.92 12.47 -17.89
CA VAL A 23 32.45 13.49 -16.93
C VAL A 23 31.37 14.38 -17.55
N LEU A 24 31.57 14.85 -18.78
CA LEU A 24 30.56 15.65 -19.50
C LEU A 24 29.27 14.85 -19.72
N GLY A 25 29.36 13.58 -20.11
CA GLY A 25 28.21 12.69 -20.23
C GLY A 25 27.46 12.48 -18.92
N VAL A 26 28.18 12.31 -17.80
CA VAL A 26 27.58 12.24 -16.45
C VAL A 26 26.90 13.55 -16.07
N PHE A 27 27.48 14.71 -16.37
CA PHE A 27 26.82 16.01 -16.12
C PHE A 27 25.56 16.21 -16.96
N VAL A 28 25.58 15.83 -18.24
CA VAL A 28 24.37 15.87 -19.11
C VAL A 28 23.29 14.91 -18.62
N MET A 29 23.67 13.71 -18.16
CA MET A 29 22.73 12.71 -17.65
C MET A 29 22.13 13.13 -16.29
N LEU A 30 22.94 13.71 -15.39
CA LEU A 30 22.46 14.33 -14.16
C LEU A 30 21.56 15.55 -14.42
N ALA A 31 21.84 16.35 -15.45
CA ALA A 31 20.98 17.44 -15.87
C ALA A 31 19.62 16.92 -16.38
N ALA A 32 19.61 15.85 -17.20
CA ALA A 32 18.39 15.21 -17.67
C ALA A 32 17.56 14.61 -16.52
N ILE A 33 18.20 13.94 -15.54
CA ILE A 33 17.53 13.47 -14.32
C ILE A 33 16.93 14.65 -13.54
N LYS A 34 17.69 15.73 -13.31
CA LYS A 34 17.17 16.92 -12.62
C LYS A 34 15.99 17.55 -13.36
N LEU A 35 16.01 17.60 -14.68
CA LEU A 35 14.91 18.14 -15.49
C LEU A 35 13.68 17.25 -15.40
N GLY A 36 13.85 15.93 -15.44
CA GLY A 36 12.76 14.96 -15.20
C GLY A 36 12.14 15.09 -13.80
N ILE A 37 12.96 15.24 -12.75
CA ILE A 37 12.50 15.48 -11.38
C ILE A 37 11.79 16.84 -11.27
N LEU A 38 12.30 17.89 -11.91
CA LEU A 38 11.67 19.22 -11.90
C LEU A 38 10.30 19.22 -12.61
N VAL A 39 10.15 18.46 -13.70
CA VAL A 39 8.85 18.29 -14.39
C VAL A 39 7.89 17.43 -13.54
N PHE A 40 8.39 16.36 -12.92
CA PHE A 40 7.57 15.48 -12.07
C PHE A 40 7.09 16.20 -10.80
N MET A 41 7.95 16.94 -10.11
CA MET A 41 7.58 17.76 -8.94
C MET A 41 6.88 19.08 -9.33
N GLY A 42 7.08 19.57 -10.54
CA GLY A 42 6.46 20.80 -11.04
C GLY A 42 5.02 20.61 -11.50
N LEU A 43 4.62 19.40 -11.92
CA LEU A 43 3.24 19.10 -12.30
C LEU A 43 2.32 18.89 -11.08
N ASP A 44 2.89 18.48 -9.94
CA ASP A 44 2.21 18.42 -8.64
C ASP A 44 1.86 19.84 -8.12
N MET A 45 2.62 20.86 -8.54
CA MET A 45 2.42 22.28 -8.21
C MET A 45 1.35 22.97 -9.10
N LEU A 46 0.35 22.22 -9.60
CA LEU A 46 -0.77 22.78 -10.38
C LEU A 46 -2.16 22.21 -9.99
N LEU A 47 -2.28 21.53 -8.83
CA LEU A 47 -3.58 21.37 -8.18
C LEU A 47 -3.66 22.35 -6.99
N PRO A 48 -4.51 23.40 -7.04
CA PRO A 48 -4.71 24.28 -5.89
C PRO A 48 -5.48 23.54 -4.79
N ASP A 49 -4.94 23.56 -3.58
CA ASP A 49 -5.63 23.12 -2.36
C ASP A 49 -6.96 23.88 -2.19
N PRO A 50 -8.10 23.20 -1.97
CA PRO A 50 -9.33 23.86 -1.56
C PRO A 50 -9.22 24.29 -0.08
N PRO A 51 -9.28 25.59 0.25
CA PRO A 51 -9.28 26.02 1.64
C PRO A 51 -10.55 25.56 2.36
N ALA A 52 -10.40 25.05 3.58
CA ALA A 52 -11.52 24.68 4.44
C ALA A 52 -12.42 25.89 4.75
N PRO A 53 -13.71 25.65 4.96
CA PRO A 53 -14.22 25.96 6.29
C PRO A 53 -15.05 24.82 6.89
N VAL A 54 -14.84 24.57 8.18
CA VAL A 54 -15.68 23.70 9.00
C VAL A 54 -17.01 24.41 9.24
N ALA A 55 -18.01 24.13 8.39
CA ALA A 55 -19.37 24.62 8.58
C ALA A 55 -20.09 23.77 9.64
N THR A 56 -20.21 24.29 10.85
CA THR A 56 -21.01 23.70 11.94
C THR A 56 -22.48 23.67 11.56
N ALA A 57 -22.95 22.56 10.99
CA ALA A 57 -24.38 22.33 10.80
C ALA A 57 -25.06 22.09 12.16
N PRO A 58 -26.17 22.78 12.48
CA PRO A 58 -26.91 22.50 13.71
C PRO A 58 -27.47 21.08 13.66
N ARG A 59 -27.25 20.32 14.75
CA ARG A 59 -27.80 18.97 14.90
C ARG A 59 -29.32 19.01 14.84
N LEU A 60 -29.91 18.41 13.80
CA LEU A 60 -31.32 18.03 13.84
C LEU A 60 -31.53 17.00 14.97
N PRO A 61 -32.59 17.13 15.78
CA PRO A 61 -32.85 16.17 16.87
C PRO A 61 -33.25 14.82 16.27
N VAL A 62 -32.45 13.79 16.57
CA VAL A 62 -32.80 12.40 16.26
C VAL A 62 -33.96 11.99 17.16
N ALA A 63 -35.15 11.82 16.58
CA ALA A 63 -36.29 11.23 17.28
C ALA A 63 -36.00 9.75 17.61
N PRO A 64 -36.40 9.24 18.79
CA PRO A 64 -36.17 7.85 19.15
C PRO A 64 -37.02 6.91 18.31
N LEU A 65 -36.40 5.84 17.79
CA LEU A 65 -37.06 4.78 17.03
C LEU A 65 -37.98 3.94 17.95
N PRO A 66 -39.27 3.77 17.61
CA PRO A 66 -40.12 2.76 18.23
C PRO A 66 -39.68 1.33 17.85
N GLY A 67 -39.92 0.38 18.75
CA GLY A 67 -39.49 -1.01 18.63
C GLY A 67 -40.22 -1.87 17.59
N PRO A 68 -39.91 -3.18 17.53
CA PRO A 68 -40.17 -4.03 16.37
C PRO A 68 -41.64 -4.42 16.20
N LEU A 69 -42.10 -4.42 14.94
CA LEU A 69 -43.39 -5.00 14.56
C LEU A 69 -43.34 -6.54 14.68
N ALA A 70 -44.08 -7.06 15.65
CA ALA A 70 -44.35 -8.49 15.78
C ALA A 70 -45.28 -8.96 14.65
N GLY A 71 -44.84 -9.95 13.86
CA GLY A 71 -45.69 -10.67 12.93
C GLY A 71 -46.32 -11.90 13.60
N PRO A 72 -47.65 -12.06 13.60
CA PRO A 72 -48.30 -13.29 14.02
C PRO A 72 -48.51 -14.25 12.85
N ALA A 73 -48.18 -15.52 13.07
CA ALA A 73 -48.64 -16.67 12.29
C ALA A 73 -49.26 -17.68 13.28
N PRO A 74 -49.92 -18.75 12.80
CA PRO A 74 -51.05 -18.79 11.88
C PRO A 74 -52.30 -19.34 12.62
N VAL A 75 -53.04 -20.29 12.02
CA VAL A 75 -54.11 -21.14 12.62
C VAL A 75 -55.52 -20.52 12.73
N LEU A 76 -56.46 -20.99 11.89
CA LEU A 76 -57.52 -21.96 12.27
C LEU A 76 -58.27 -22.46 11.02
N ALA A 77 -58.78 -23.70 11.05
CA ALA A 77 -59.58 -24.31 9.99
C ALA A 77 -61.01 -24.65 10.48
N GLN A 78 -62.03 -24.27 9.71
CA GLN A 78 -63.45 -24.71 9.82
C GLN A 78 -64.28 -24.03 8.69
N GLN A 79 -65.33 -24.59 8.09
CA GLN A 79 -65.90 -25.95 8.04
C GLN A 79 -66.85 -26.04 6.80
N ASN A 80 -67.15 -27.23 6.29
CA ASN A 80 -68.09 -27.46 5.15
C ASN A 80 -69.50 -27.83 5.65
N PRO A 81 -70.59 -27.67 4.87
CA PRO A 81 -71.20 -28.85 4.21
C PRO A 81 -72.00 -28.64 2.89
N LEU A 82 -71.72 -29.50 1.87
CA LEU A 82 -72.58 -30.42 1.07
C LEU A 82 -74.12 -30.17 0.90
N PRO A 83 -74.80 -30.84 -0.08
CA PRO A 83 -74.49 -31.28 -1.47
C PRO A 83 -75.62 -30.75 -2.42
N PRO A 84 -76.21 -31.45 -3.43
CA PRO A 84 -75.75 -32.42 -4.46
C PRO A 84 -75.60 -31.68 -5.83
N ALA A 85 -75.74 -32.20 -7.07
CA ALA A 85 -75.94 -33.51 -7.75
C ALA A 85 -75.06 -33.47 -9.04
N THR A 86 -74.63 -34.54 -9.74
CA THR A 86 -75.20 -35.86 -10.06
C THR A 86 -74.05 -36.83 -10.40
N VAL A 87 -74.22 -38.14 -10.13
CA VAL A 87 -73.41 -39.23 -10.73
C VAL A 87 -74.35 -40.15 -11.52
N PRO A 88 -73.98 -40.65 -12.71
CA PRO A 88 -73.15 -41.87 -12.84
C PRO A 88 -72.18 -41.84 -14.06
N GLN A 89 -71.29 -42.80 -14.38
CA GLN A 89 -70.56 -43.89 -13.71
C GLN A 89 -69.44 -44.36 -14.69
N ASN A 90 -68.48 -45.18 -14.21
CA ASN A 90 -67.57 -46.05 -14.99
C ASN A 90 -66.58 -45.41 -16.01
N ALA A 91 -65.31 -45.32 -15.63
CA ALA A 91 -64.26 -46.20 -16.17
C ALA A 91 -62.92 -46.07 -15.39
N THR A 92 -62.21 -47.20 -15.26
CA THR A 92 -60.86 -47.35 -14.68
C THR A 92 -60.07 -48.26 -15.64
N PRO A 93 -58.73 -48.19 -15.82
CA PRO A 93 -57.74 -47.12 -15.62
C PRO A 93 -57.08 -46.75 -17.00
N PRO A 94 -55.88 -46.10 -17.07
CA PRO A 94 -54.60 -46.79 -16.85
C PRO A 94 -53.58 -46.02 -15.99
N ALA A 95 -52.51 -46.71 -15.60
CA ALA A 95 -51.42 -46.22 -14.77
C ALA A 95 -50.62 -45.07 -15.42
N PRO A 96 -49.91 -44.23 -14.63
CA PRO A 96 -48.91 -43.31 -15.17
C PRO A 96 -47.78 -44.13 -15.80
N THR A 97 -47.67 -44.07 -17.12
CA THR A 97 -46.49 -44.56 -17.82
C THR A 97 -45.28 -43.74 -17.37
N PRO A 98 -44.13 -44.37 -17.07
CA PRO A 98 -42.89 -43.62 -16.98
C PRO A 98 -42.58 -43.12 -18.39
N SER A 99 -42.81 -41.83 -18.63
CA SER A 99 -42.42 -41.19 -19.88
C SER A 99 -40.90 -41.28 -20.02
N SER A 100 -40.46 -42.19 -20.88
CA SER A 100 -39.06 -42.33 -21.27
C SER A 100 -38.53 -40.95 -21.64
N PRO A 101 -37.43 -40.47 -21.04
CA PRO A 101 -36.95 -39.13 -21.30
C PRO A 101 -36.57 -39.00 -22.78
N ASP A 102 -37.15 -38.02 -23.47
CA ASP A 102 -36.82 -37.73 -24.86
C ASP A 102 -35.30 -37.54 -24.99
N VAL A 103 -34.66 -38.41 -25.78
CA VAL A 103 -33.18 -38.43 -25.92
C VAL A 103 -32.64 -37.07 -26.35
N ASN A 104 -33.39 -36.35 -27.19
CA ASN A 104 -33.08 -34.97 -27.62
C ASN A 104 -33.16 -33.93 -26.48
N ALA A 105 -34.00 -34.14 -25.47
CA ALA A 105 -34.08 -33.28 -24.29
C ALA A 105 -32.92 -33.56 -23.31
N LEU A 106 -32.46 -34.82 -23.22
CA LEU A 106 -31.25 -35.17 -22.47
C LEU A 106 -29.99 -34.61 -23.13
N LEU A 107 -29.85 -34.74 -24.46
CA LEU A 107 -28.74 -34.15 -25.22
C LEU A 107 -28.63 -32.64 -24.99
N LYS A 108 -29.74 -31.89 -25.13
CA LYS A 108 -29.75 -30.45 -24.85
C LYS A 108 -29.33 -30.11 -23.41
N ARG A 109 -29.76 -30.90 -22.42
CA ARG A 109 -29.34 -30.70 -21.03
C ARG A 109 -27.85 -31.00 -20.83
N GLN A 110 -27.30 -31.99 -21.52
CA GLN A 110 -25.86 -32.26 -21.49
C GLN A 110 -25.09 -31.07 -22.09
N ASP A 111 -25.47 -30.59 -23.27
CA ASP A 111 -24.84 -29.43 -23.91
C ASP A 111 -24.90 -28.17 -23.02
N GLU A 112 -26.02 -27.93 -22.32
CA GLU A 112 -26.16 -26.85 -21.35
C GLU A 112 -25.28 -27.02 -20.11
N LEU A 113 -25.09 -28.26 -19.62
CA LEU A 113 -24.22 -28.54 -18.49
C LEU A 113 -22.75 -28.40 -18.89
N ASP A 114 -22.33 -28.94 -20.03
CA ASP A 114 -20.97 -28.84 -20.55
C ASP A 114 -20.55 -27.37 -20.77
N GLN A 115 -21.46 -26.53 -21.28
CA GLN A 115 -21.25 -25.08 -21.39
C GLN A 115 -21.11 -24.40 -20.02
N ARG A 116 -21.89 -24.82 -19.01
CA ARG A 116 -21.79 -24.28 -17.65
C ARG A 116 -20.49 -24.71 -16.98
N GLU A 117 -20.11 -25.98 -17.08
CA GLU A 117 -18.84 -26.49 -16.54
C GLU A 117 -17.64 -25.78 -17.18
N GLN A 118 -17.64 -25.61 -18.51
CA GLN A 118 -16.58 -24.88 -19.19
C GLN A 118 -16.54 -23.40 -18.78
N SER A 119 -17.69 -22.73 -18.61
CA SER A 119 -17.71 -21.34 -18.13
C SER A 119 -17.24 -21.20 -16.68
N LEU A 120 -17.67 -22.08 -15.77
CA LEU A 120 -17.17 -22.15 -14.39
C LEU A 120 -15.66 -22.37 -14.35
N LYS A 121 -15.15 -23.33 -15.12
CA LYS A 121 -13.71 -23.60 -15.24
C LYS A 121 -12.90 -22.41 -15.76
N THR A 122 -13.45 -21.62 -16.69
CA THR A 122 -12.80 -20.35 -17.11
C THR A 122 -12.82 -19.30 -16.01
N LEU A 123 -13.92 -19.18 -15.25
CA LEU A 123 -14.02 -18.28 -14.09
C LEU A 123 -13.04 -18.68 -12.97
N GLU A 124 -12.93 -19.96 -12.64
CA GLU A 124 -11.97 -20.49 -11.67
C GLU A 124 -10.52 -20.20 -12.10
N ALA A 125 -10.19 -20.43 -13.37
CA ALA A 125 -8.88 -20.11 -13.91
C ALA A 125 -8.58 -18.61 -13.84
N GLU A 126 -9.57 -17.75 -14.13
CA GLU A 126 -9.43 -16.30 -13.99
C GLU A 126 -9.25 -15.88 -12.52
N LEU A 127 -10.04 -16.43 -11.60
CA LEU A 127 -9.95 -16.16 -10.17
C LEU A 127 -8.56 -16.57 -9.63
N ASN A 128 -8.09 -17.76 -9.99
CA ASN A 128 -6.77 -18.26 -9.61
C ASN A 128 -5.64 -17.36 -10.15
N ASN A 129 -5.75 -16.89 -11.39
CA ASN A 129 -4.80 -15.93 -11.97
C ASN A 129 -4.85 -14.57 -11.23
N ARG A 130 -6.03 -14.06 -10.91
CA ARG A 130 -6.21 -12.85 -10.09
C ARG A 130 -5.60 -13.03 -8.69
N MET A 131 -5.77 -14.19 -8.03
CA MET A 131 -5.13 -14.48 -6.74
C MET A 131 -3.61 -14.57 -6.85
N ALA A 132 -3.08 -15.22 -7.89
CA ALA A 132 -1.63 -15.29 -8.12
C ALA A 132 -1.04 -13.89 -8.28
N LYS A 133 -1.63 -13.07 -9.16
CA LYS A 133 -1.22 -11.68 -9.38
C LYS A 133 -1.28 -10.83 -8.10
N LEU A 134 -2.31 -11.00 -7.25
CA LEU A 134 -2.38 -10.32 -5.97
C LEU A 134 -1.26 -10.75 -5.01
N LYS A 135 -0.96 -12.04 -4.92
CA LYS A 135 0.16 -12.57 -4.10
C LYS A 135 1.52 -12.09 -4.61
N ASP A 136 1.70 -12.03 -5.93
CA ASP A 136 2.92 -11.52 -6.55
C ASP A 136 3.12 -10.04 -6.25
N MET A 137 2.04 -9.23 -6.34
CA MET A 137 2.05 -7.82 -5.96
C MET A 137 2.32 -7.63 -4.46
N GLU A 138 1.66 -8.41 -3.59
CA GLU A 138 1.91 -8.38 -2.14
C GLU A 138 3.37 -8.73 -1.81
N THR A 139 3.91 -9.76 -2.46
CA THR A 139 5.31 -10.20 -2.26
C THR A 139 6.30 -9.17 -2.80
N SER A 140 6.01 -8.55 -3.94
CA SER A 140 6.80 -7.45 -4.50
C SER A 140 6.82 -6.23 -3.57
N ILE A 141 5.65 -5.83 -3.04
CA ILE A 141 5.54 -4.71 -2.08
C ILE A 141 6.30 -5.02 -0.79
N LYS A 142 6.17 -6.24 -0.24
CA LYS A 142 6.96 -6.67 0.92
C LYS A 142 8.46 -6.63 0.63
N SER A 143 8.90 -7.15 -0.52
CA SER A 143 10.31 -7.12 -0.93
C SER A 143 10.86 -5.69 -1.02
N MET A 144 10.14 -4.78 -1.70
CA MET A 144 10.52 -3.37 -1.79
C MET A 144 10.55 -2.68 -0.42
N LEU A 145 9.63 -3.03 0.48
CA LEU A 145 9.59 -2.49 1.84
C LEU A 145 10.79 -2.96 2.67
N GLU A 146 11.12 -4.26 2.63
CA GLU A 146 12.27 -4.81 3.34
C GLU A 146 13.60 -4.33 2.76
N GLU A 147 13.72 -4.17 1.43
CA GLU A 147 14.89 -3.55 0.80
C GLU A 147 15.04 -2.08 1.23
N ALA A 148 13.93 -1.32 1.24
CA ALA A 148 13.93 0.07 1.68
C ALA A 148 14.20 0.24 3.19
N LYS A 149 13.80 -0.72 4.04
CA LYS A 149 14.18 -0.79 5.45
C LYS A 149 15.66 -1.13 5.59
N GLY A 150 16.12 -2.22 4.99
CA GLY A 150 17.51 -2.67 5.02
C GLY A 150 18.50 -1.59 4.57
N MET A 151 18.19 -0.84 3.51
CA MET A 151 18.99 0.31 3.08
C MET A 151 19.02 1.46 4.11
N LYS A 152 17.91 1.73 4.82
CA LYS A 152 17.86 2.75 5.87
C LYS A 152 18.64 2.29 7.11
N ASP A 153 18.47 1.04 7.51
CA ASP A 153 19.10 0.45 8.68
C ASP A 153 20.62 0.30 8.48
N GLN A 154 21.06 -0.09 7.27
CA GLN A 154 22.49 -0.10 6.91
C GLN A 154 23.12 1.30 6.98
N LYS A 155 22.41 2.34 6.50
CA LYS A 155 22.87 3.73 6.61
C LYS A 155 22.92 4.20 8.06
N LEU A 156 21.89 3.92 8.86
CA LEU A 156 21.84 4.27 10.28
C LEU A 156 22.97 3.55 11.05
N LYS A 157 23.15 2.25 10.82
CA LYS A 157 24.25 1.46 11.39
C LYS A 157 25.61 2.05 11.01
N HIS A 158 25.83 2.42 9.76
CA HIS A 158 27.08 3.05 9.34
C HIS A 158 27.33 4.39 10.08
N LEU A 159 26.29 5.21 10.28
CA LEU A 159 26.40 6.42 11.09
C LEU A 159 26.76 6.09 12.55
N ILE A 160 26.08 5.11 13.17
CA ILE A 160 26.39 4.64 14.53
C ILE A 160 27.85 4.16 14.62
N ASP A 161 28.32 3.35 13.66
CA ASP A 161 29.69 2.85 13.60
C ASP A 161 30.70 4.00 13.46
N VAL A 162 30.43 5.02 12.65
CA VAL A 162 31.32 6.20 12.51
C VAL A 162 31.36 7.02 13.81
N TYR A 163 30.21 7.32 14.41
CA TYR A 163 30.16 8.16 15.62
C TYR A 163 30.62 7.43 16.89
N SER A 164 30.40 6.12 17.00
CA SER A 164 30.82 5.31 18.16
C SER A 164 32.33 5.01 18.19
N ASN A 165 33.00 5.05 17.03
CA ASN A 165 34.46 4.97 16.93
C ASN A 165 35.17 6.34 17.05
N MET A 166 34.41 7.44 17.11
CA MET A 166 34.95 8.79 17.31
C MET A 166 35.08 9.13 18.80
N ASN A 167 36.02 10.01 19.16
CA ASN A 167 36.16 10.47 20.56
C ASN A 167 34.87 11.12 21.07
N ALA A 168 34.43 10.77 22.28
CA ALA A 168 33.16 11.23 22.84
C ALA A 168 32.97 12.75 22.80
N LYS A 169 34.04 13.53 23.07
CA LYS A 169 34.04 15.01 23.01
C LYS A 169 33.91 15.58 21.60
N GLN A 170 34.33 14.84 20.58
CA GLN A 170 34.13 15.22 19.17
C GLN A 170 32.72 14.81 18.72
N ALA A 171 32.26 13.61 19.09
CA ALA A 171 30.91 13.13 18.79
C ALA A 171 29.83 14.03 19.39
N ALA A 172 29.97 14.46 20.66
CA ALA A 172 29.07 15.42 21.30
C ALA A 172 28.89 16.70 20.48
N LYS A 173 30.00 17.37 20.13
CA LYS A 173 29.98 18.60 19.32
C LYS A 173 29.33 18.44 17.95
N VAL A 174 29.50 17.29 17.30
CA VAL A 174 28.85 17.05 15.99
C VAL A 174 27.36 16.79 16.17
N LEU A 175 26.95 15.99 17.17
CA LEU A 175 25.55 15.70 17.45
C LEU A 175 24.76 16.93 17.93
N GLU A 176 25.40 17.89 18.62
CA GLU A 176 24.78 19.19 18.99
C GLU A 176 24.30 19.96 17.75
N THR A 177 25.09 19.91 16.67
CA THR A 177 24.81 20.60 15.39
C THR A 177 23.86 19.83 14.47
N LEU A 178 23.58 18.57 14.78
CA LEU A 178 22.72 17.70 13.98
C LEU A 178 21.24 17.89 14.36
N ASP A 179 20.33 17.45 13.48
CA ASP A 179 18.93 17.37 13.83
C ASP A 179 18.71 16.43 15.04
N ASN A 180 17.89 16.89 15.98
CA ASN A 180 17.54 16.20 17.21
C ASN A 180 17.03 14.77 16.95
N THR A 181 16.20 14.57 15.93
CA THR A 181 15.61 13.25 15.58
C THR A 181 16.68 12.25 15.12
N ILE A 182 17.69 12.74 14.40
CA ILE A 182 18.79 11.91 13.90
C ILE A 182 19.76 11.61 15.05
N ALA A 183 20.07 12.60 15.89
CA ALA A 183 20.93 12.42 17.06
C ALA A 183 20.36 11.38 18.04
N VAL A 184 19.05 11.41 18.32
CA VAL A 184 18.36 10.39 19.14
C VAL A 184 18.50 8.99 18.53
N LYS A 185 18.29 8.84 17.22
CA LYS A 185 18.40 7.54 16.54
C LYS A 185 19.83 6.97 16.57
N ILE A 186 20.85 7.84 16.47
CA ILE A 186 22.25 7.42 16.60
C ILE A 186 22.53 6.99 18.05
N LEU A 187 22.16 7.81 19.04
CA LEU A 187 22.38 7.52 20.46
C LEU A 187 21.66 6.24 20.91
N ALA A 188 20.42 6.00 20.45
CA ALA A 188 19.65 4.80 20.74
C ALA A 188 20.28 3.51 20.15
N GLY A 189 21.06 3.63 19.08
CA GLY A 189 21.81 2.51 18.48
C GLY A 189 23.22 2.31 19.02
N MET A 190 23.76 3.27 19.78
CA MET A 190 25.07 3.16 20.42
C MET A 190 25.04 2.27 21.66
N ARG A 191 26.21 1.74 22.07
CA ARG A 191 26.32 1.09 23.39
C ARG A 191 26.12 2.11 24.50
N GLY A 192 25.31 1.77 25.51
CA GLY A 192 24.94 2.71 26.59
C GLY A 192 26.10 3.42 27.28
N ARG A 193 27.27 2.76 27.43
CA ARG A 193 28.49 3.42 27.93
C ARG A 193 28.96 4.56 27.02
N GLN A 194 29.12 4.29 25.72
CA GLN A 194 29.54 5.29 24.73
C GLN A 194 28.51 6.43 24.61
N ALA A 195 27.21 6.12 24.67
CA ALA A 195 26.16 7.13 24.67
C ALA A 195 26.25 8.04 25.91
N GLY A 196 26.47 7.46 27.10
CA GLY A 196 26.73 8.22 28.33
C GLY A 196 27.98 9.09 28.26
N ASP A 197 29.09 8.56 27.73
CA ASP A 197 30.34 9.32 27.53
C ASP A 197 30.13 10.53 26.61
N VAL A 198 29.33 10.36 25.55
CA VAL A 198 28.96 11.44 24.61
C VAL A 198 28.05 12.48 25.28
N LEU A 199 26.98 12.05 25.96
CA LEU A 199 26.07 12.96 26.66
C LEU A 199 26.79 13.79 27.74
N ASN A 200 27.75 13.19 28.45
CA ASN A 200 28.58 13.87 29.46
C ASN A 200 29.55 14.92 28.88
N ASN A 201 29.83 14.88 27.57
CA ASN A 201 30.64 15.89 26.87
C ASN A 201 29.79 16.91 26.11
N MET A 202 28.47 16.88 26.27
CA MET A 202 27.51 17.71 25.55
C MET A 202 26.89 18.79 26.45
N GLU A 203 26.32 19.83 25.86
CA GLU A 203 25.58 20.88 26.59
C GLU A 203 24.36 20.29 27.32
N ALA A 204 24.18 20.66 28.59
CA ALA A 204 23.25 19.99 29.50
C ALA A 204 21.78 20.07 29.07
N LYS A 205 21.33 21.21 28.53
CA LYS A 205 19.96 21.38 28.02
C LYS A 205 19.72 20.55 26.77
N LYS A 206 20.67 20.51 25.84
CA LYS A 206 20.66 19.58 24.69
C LYS A 206 20.63 18.12 25.15
N ALA A 207 21.45 17.73 26.13
CA ALA A 207 21.52 16.35 26.63
C ALA A 207 20.19 15.90 27.30
N ALA A 208 19.57 16.77 28.09
CA ALA A 208 18.24 16.53 28.65
C ALA A 208 17.20 16.31 27.55
N GLY A 209 17.14 17.20 26.55
CA GLY A 209 16.20 17.08 25.43
C GLY A 209 16.38 15.80 24.61
N LEU A 210 17.62 15.42 24.26
CA LEU A 210 17.87 14.15 23.56
C LEU A 210 17.44 12.93 24.40
N THR A 211 17.62 12.99 25.73
CA THR A 211 17.22 11.90 26.64
C THR A 211 15.70 11.79 26.76
N GLU A 212 14.99 12.92 26.85
CA GLU A 212 13.53 12.98 26.83
C GLU A 212 12.94 12.38 25.54
N MET A 213 13.45 12.79 24.38
CA MET A 213 13.03 12.23 23.09
C MET A 213 13.38 10.74 22.92
N LEU A 214 14.51 10.29 23.46
CA LEU A 214 14.87 8.88 23.47
C LEU A 214 13.91 8.07 24.35
N THR A 215 13.48 8.64 25.48
CA THR A 215 12.52 8.04 26.40
C THR A 215 11.13 7.96 25.77
N SER A 216 10.65 9.03 25.12
CA SER A 216 9.35 9.05 24.44
C SER A 216 9.29 8.15 23.20
N MET A 217 10.44 7.79 22.61
CA MET A 217 10.52 6.80 21.53
C MET A 217 10.54 5.35 22.05
N GLN A 218 10.98 5.12 23.29
CA GLN A 218 11.13 3.78 23.89
C GLN A 218 9.94 3.37 24.76
N LEU A 219 9.27 4.33 25.41
CA LEU A 219 8.05 4.08 26.18
C LEU A 219 6.83 4.28 25.27
N PRO A 220 5.83 3.38 25.29
CA PRO A 220 4.56 3.67 24.67
C PRO A 220 3.94 4.92 25.33
N PRO A 221 3.23 5.78 24.57
CA PRO A 221 2.61 6.97 25.12
C PRO A 221 1.64 6.57 26.23
N GLN A 222 1.95 7.00 27.46
CA GLN A 222 1.04 6.87 28.58
C GLN A 222 -0.15 7.79 28.31
N ALA A 223 -1.34 7.22 28.20
CA ALA A 223 -2.56 8.00 28.13
C ALA A 223 -2.95 8.43 29.55
N GLU A 224 -2.72 9.70 29.86
CA GLU A 224 -3.36 10.42 30.98
C GLU A 224 -4.62 11.16 30.50
#